data_AF-A0A258SMF5-F1
#
_entry.id   AF-A0A258SMF5-F1
#
_cell.length_a   1.000
_cell.length_b   1.000
_cell.length_c   1.000
_cell.angle_alpha   90.00
_cell.angle_beta   90.00
_cell.angle_gamma   90.00
#
_symmetry.space_group_name_H-M   'P 1'
#
loop_
_entity.id
_entity.type
_entity.pdbx_description
1 polymer ?
#
loop_
_entity_poly.entity_id
_entity_poly.type
_entity_poly.pdbx_seq_one_letter_code
_entity_poly.pdbx_strand_id
1 'polypeptide(L)'
;MTETYNRRRFFETGRSEFRLAELSGQNLCLLMLDMDRFKKVNDQFGHGAGDTVLKDVAARCRAILRQNDIIARMGGEEFAILLPGADKEYGARIAQRLMAAIRSEPITSGALTFHVQASIGIAVRQDDDAAACAGRTGGARKRARRVASSAFAATRCRAFTGP
;
A
#
# COMPACT_ATOMS: atom_id res chain seq x y z
N MET A 1 -17.85 -10.02 5.33
CA MET A 1 -17.42 -11.41 5.06
C MET A 1 -15.89 -11.44 4.92
N THR A 2 -15.23 -12.36 5.62
CA THR A 2 -13.93 -12.99 5.27
C THR A 2 -12.72 -12.14 4.81
N GLU A 3 -12.47 -10.96 5.38
CA GLU A 3 -11.25 -10.17 5.05
C GLU A 3 -9.95 -10.69 5.71
N THR A 4 -10.06 -11.56 6.73
CA THR A 4 -8.91 -12.04 7.51
C THR A 4 -7.95 -12.94 6.71
N TYR A 5 -8.46 -13.62 5.69
CA TYR A 5 -7.68 -14.61 4.92
C TYR A 5 -6.61 -13.93 4.04
N ASN A 6 -6.95 -12.80 3.42
CA ASN A 6 -6.01 -12.04 2.58
C ASN A 6 -4.88 -11.42 3.39
N ARG A 7 -5.18 -10.93 4.61
CA ARG A 7 -4.17 -10.39 5.51
C ARG A 7 -3.19 -11.47 5.99
N ARG A 8 -3.69 -12.63 6.44
CA ARG A 8 -2.83 -13.71 6.94
C ARG A 8 -1.88 -14.21 5.85
N ARG A 9 -2.42 -14.48 4.66
CA ARG A 9 -1.63 -14.92 3.50
C ARG A 9 -0.55 -13.91 3.13
N PHE A 10 -0.86 -12.61 3.18
CA PHE A 10 0.13 -11.56 2.94
C PHE A 10 1.31 -11.61 3.90
N PHE A 11 1.06 -11.81 5.21
CA PHE A 11 2.15 -11.92 6.18
C PHE A 11 2.97 -13.20 5.99
N GLU A 12 2.32 -14.31 5.68
CA GLU A 12 3.02 -15.59 5.43
C GLU A 12 3.92 -15.47 4.20
N THR A 13 3.39 -14.99 3.06
CA THR A 13 4.18 -14.79 1.85
C THR A 13 5.23 -13.70 2.04
N GLY A 14 4.89 -12.58 2.68
CA GLY A 14 5.83 -11.50 2.94
C GLY A 14 7.02 -11.90 3.81
N ARG A 15 6.83 -12.82 4.78
CA ARG A 15 7.94 -13.40 5.56
C ARG A 15 8.86 -14.26 4.69
N SER A 16 8.28 -15.06 3.79
CA SER A 16 9.06 -15.89 2.86
C SER A 16 9.87 -15.04 1.89
N GLU A 17 9.25 -14.02 1.29
CA GLU A 17 9.92 -13.07 0.37
C GLU A 17 11.00 -12.26 1.10
N PHE A 18 10.75 -11.81 2.34
CA PHE A 18 11.76 -11.14 3.15
C PHE A 18 12.98 -12.03 3.38
N ARG A 19 12.78 -13.29 3.77
CA ARG A 19 13.87 -14.24 3.98
C ARG A 19 14.60 -14.57 2.68
N LEU A 20 13.88 -14.69 1.57
CA LEU A 20 14.48 -14.92 0.26
C LEU A 20 15.38 -13.74 -0.13
N ALA A 21 14.90 -12.51 0.06
CA ALA A 21 15.70 -11.30 -0.10
C ALA A 21 16.91 -11.27 0.87
N GLU A 22 16.83 -11.89 2.06
CA GLU A 22 17.96 -11.99 3.01
C GLU A 22 19.06 -12.86 2.47
N LEU A 23 18.67 -14.02 1.96
CA LEU A 23 19.62 -15.02 1.46
C LEU A 23 20.19 -14.66 0.09
N SER A 24 19.45 -13.93 -0.74
CA SER A 24 19.83 -13.60 -2.12
C SER A 24 20.43 -12.20 -2.30
N GLY A 25 20.46 -11.37 -1.25
CA GLY A 25 20.88 -9.97 -1.35
C GLY A 25 19.97 -9.11 -2.24
N GLN A 26 18.72 -9.55 -2.47
CA GLN A 26 17.77 -8.83 -3.32
C GLN A 26 17.04 -7.74 -2.53
N ASN A 27 16.67 -6.67 -3.25
CA ASN A 27 15.83 -5.62 -2.69
C ASN A 27 14.39 -6.11 -2.50
N LEU A 28 13.69 -5.50 -1.55
CA LEU A 28 12.28 -5.77 -1.29
C LEU A 28 11.59 -4.46 -0.94
N CYS A 29 10.56 -4.08 -1.69
CA CYS A 29 9.80 -2.86 -1.41
C CYS A 29 8.39 -3.20 -0.93
N LEU A 30 7.93 -2.50 0.11
CA LEU A 30 6.58 -2.54 0.66
C LEU A 30 5.92 -1.18 0.47
N LEU A 31 4.74 -1.17 -0.14
CA LEU A 31 3.86 -0.01 -0.23
C LEU A 31 2.66 -0.23 0.69
N MET A 32 2.30 0.80 1.46
CA MET A 32 1.07 0.85 2.23
C MET A 32 0.18 1.94 1.68
N LEU A 33 -0.97 1.55 1.14
CA LEU A 33 -1.98 2.44 0.60
C LEU A 33 -3.13 2.58 1.60
N ASP A 34 -3.52 3.81 1.89
CA ASP A 34 -4.64 4.17 2.75
C ASP A 34 -5.56 5.12 1.98
N MET A 35 -6.86 4.83 1.92
CA MET A 35 -7.82 5.70 1.24
C MET A 35 -8.21 6.89 2.12
N ASP A 36 -8.00 8.10 1.61
CA ASP A 36 -8.29 9.31 2.37
C ASP A 36 -9.81 9.50 2.52
N ARG A 37 -10.26 9.73 3.75
CA ARG A 37 -11.67 10.06 4.10
C ARG A 37 -12.68 8.97 3.70
N PHE A 38 -12.28 7.72 3.53
CA PHE A 38 -13.21 6.66 3.10
C PHE A 38 -14.33 6.38 4.11
N LYS A 39 -14.11 6.60 5.41
CA LYS A 39 -15.21 6.64 6.40
C LYS A 39 -16.37 7.57 6.00
N LYS A 40 -16.10 8.76 5.43
CA LYS A 40 -17.17 9.69 4.99
C LYS A 40 -18.02 9.11 3.87
N VAL A 41 -17.42 8.32 2.97
CA VAL A 41 -18.14 7.66 1.89
C VAL A 41 -19.11 6.62 2.47
N ASN A 42 -18.65 5.81 3.43
CA ASN A 42 -19.50 4.84 4.10
C ASN A 42 -20.62 5.50 4.91
N ASP A 43 -20.31 6.55 5.66
CA ASP A 43 -21.29 7.23 6.51
C ASP A 43 -22.36 7.95 5.66
N GLN A 44 -22.01 8.47 4.47
CA GLN A 44 -22.91 9.24 3.62
C GLN A 44 -23.71 8.38 2.60
N PHE A 45 -23.12 7.30 2.09
CA PHE A 45 -23.70 6.51 0.99
C PHE A 45 -23.88 5.03 1.34
N GLY A 46 -23.53 4.63 2.56
CA GLY A 46 -23.67 3.26 3.06
C GLY A 46 -22.52 2.34 2.64
N HIS A 47 -22.43 1.21 3.35
CA HIS A 47 -21.36 0.23 3.17
C HIS A 47 -21.29 -0.40 1.77
N GLY A 48 -22.40 -0.47 1.03
CA GLY A 48 -22.42 -1.00 -0.34
C GLY A 48 -21.65 -0.14 -1.34
N ALA A 49 -21.75 1.19 -1.21
CA ALA A 49 -20.97 2.12 -2.03
C ALA A 49 -19.48 2.03 -1.69
N GLY A 50 -19.14 1.93 -0.40
CA GLY A 50 -17.76 1.72 0.04
C GLY A 50 -17.14 0.41 -0.46
N ASP A 51 -17.89 -0.69 -0.46
CA ASP A 51 -17.41 -1.97 -1.00
C ASP A 51 -17.13 -1.88 -2.51
N THR A 52 -17.97 -1.14 -3.25
CA THR A 52 -17.75 -0.88 -4.68
C THR A 52 -16.46 -0.07 -4.89
N VAL A 53 -16.25 0.97 -4.09
CA VAL A 53 -15.00 1.76 -4.11
C VAL A 53 -13.78 0.89 -3.84
N LEU A 54 -13.84 0.05 -2.80
CA LEU A 54 -12.74 -0.85 -2.44
C LEU A 54 -12.41 -1.85 -3.55
N LYS A 55 -13.44 -2.42 -4.19
CA LYS A 55 -13.27 -3.37 -5.30
C LYS A 55 -12.64 -2.72 -6.51
N ASP A 56 -13.09 -1.51 -6.86
CA ASP A 56 -12.55 -0.77 -7.99
C ASP A 56 -11.09 -0.35 -7.77
N VAL A 57 -10.77 0.17 -6.58
CA VAL A 57 -9.38 0.49 -6.20
C VAL A 57 -8.50 -0.76 -6.26
N ALA A 58 -8.96 -1.90 -5.74
CA ALA A 58 -8.21 -3.15 -5.82
C ALA A 58 -7.99 -3.62 -7.26
N ALA A 59 -8.97 -3.43 -8.15
CA ALA A 59 -8.85 -3.77 -9.57
C ALA A 59 -7.83 -2.86 -10.29
N ARG A 60 -7.88 -1.54 -10.06
CA ARG A 60 -6.92 -0.57 -10.61
C ARG A 60 -5.50 -0.87 -10.14
N CYS A 61 -5.33 -1.19 -8.87
CA CYS A 61 -4.03 -1.61 -8.34
C CYS A 61 -3.53 -2.87 -9.07
N ARG A 62 -4.36 -3.90 -9.20
CA ARG A 62 -3.98 -5.14 -9.91
C ARG A 62 -3.62 -4.92 -11.38
N ALA A 63 -4.22 -3.96 -12.06
CA ALA A 63 -3.89 -3.64 -13.45
C ALA A 63 -2.48 -3.04 -13.62
N ILE A 64 -1.93 -2.42 -12.57
CA ILE A 64 -0.59 -1.81 -12.58
C ILE A 64 0.48 -2.78 -12.12
N LEU A 65 0.13 -3.66 -11.19
CA LEU A 65 1.03 -4.61 -10.54
C LEU A 65 1.38 -5.79 -11.47
N ARG A 66 2.61 -6.29 -11.33
CA ARG A 66 3.10 -7.48 -12.01
C ARG A 66 2.54 -8.75 -11.37
N GLN A 67 2.69 -9.88 -12.04
CA GLN A 67 2.23 -11.18 -11.53
C GLN A 67 2.92 -11.60 -10.21
N ASN A 68 4.18 -11.20 -10.02
CA ASN A 68 4.94 -11.48 -8.80
C ASN A 68 4.70 -10.45 -7.68
N ASP A 69 4.02 -9.35 -7.98
CA ASP A 69 3.69 -8.34 -6.98
C ASP A 69 2.48 -8.82 -6.17
N ILE A 70 2.53 -8.65 -4.85
CA ILE A 70 1.51 -9.17 -3.95
C ILE A 70 0.69 -8.01 -3.41
N ILE A 71 -0.62 -8.01 -3.63
CA ILE A 71 -1.54 -7.05 -3.01
C ILE A 71 -2.47 -7.74 -2.03
N ALA A 72 -2.65 -7.14 -0.85
CA ALA A 72 -3.60 -7.59 0.14
C ALA A 72 -4.30 -6.42 0.82
N ARG A 73 -5.55 -6.64 1.20
CA ARG A 73 -6.31 -5.71 2.05
C ARG A 73 -5.98 -5.99 3.51
N MET A 74 -5.50 -4.98 4.24
CA MET A 74 -5.03 -5.10 5.63
C MET A 74 -6.13 -4.80 6.64
N GLY A 75 -7.13 -4.01 6.25
CA GLY A 75 -8.24 -3.58 7.08
C GLY A 75 -9.35 -2.93 6.24
N GLY A 76 -10.16 -2.09 6.88
CA GLY A 76 -11.34 -1.48 6.26
C GLY A 76 -11.00 -0.72 4.96
N GLU A 77 -10.01 0.16 5.00
CA GLU A 77 -9.66 1.06 3.89
C GLU A 77 -8.16 1.01 3.49
N GLU A 78 -7.42 0.06 4.06
CA GLU A 78 -5.96 -0.06 3.93
C GLU A 78 -5.57 -1.26 3.05
N PHE A 79 -4.65 -1.04 2.11
CA PHE A 79 -4.01 -2.06 1.28
C PHE A 79 -2.49 -2.10 1.49
N ALA A 80 -1.91 -3.29 1.50
CA ALA A 80 -0.48 -3.51 1.47
C ALA A 80 -0.08 -4.15 0.15
N ILE A 81 1.02 -3.68 -0.43
CA ILE A 81 1.57 -4.16 -1.69
C ILE A 81 3.03 -4.49 -1.47
N LEU A 82 3.44 -5.72 -1.76
CA LEU A 82 4.82 -6.18 -1.72
C LEU A 82 5.36 -6.30 -3.13
N LEU A 83 6.55 -5.74 -3.35
CA LEU A 83 7.26 -5.71 -4.63
C LEU A 83 8.64 -6.39 -4.44
N PRO A 84 8.73 -7.71 -4.70
CA PRO A 84 10.01 -8.44 -4.65
C PRO A 84 10.99 -7.93 -5.71
N GLY A 85 12.26 -7.78 -5.36
CA GLY A 85 13.31 -7.31 -6.26
C GLY A 85 13.23 -5.83 -6.62
N ALA A 86 12.35 -5.06 -5.97
CA ALA A 86 12.18 -3.64 -6.23
C ALA A 86 13.00 -2.77 -5.26
N ASP A 87 13.74 -1.82 -5.83
CA ASP A 87 14.38 -0.74 -5.09
C ASP A 87 13.38 0.39 -4.76
N LYS A 88 13.90 1.46 -4.14
CA LYS A 88 13.11 2.59 -3.68
C LYS A 88 12.56 3.42 -4.83
N GLU A 89 13.35 3.60 -5.87
CA GLU A 89 13.02 4.37 -7.07
C GLU A 89 11.89 3.69 -7.84
N TYR A 90 11.98 2.38 -8.03
CA TYR A 90 10.93 1.56 -8.62
C TYR A 90 9.68 1.58 -7.75
N GLY A 91 9.82 1.40 -6.43
CA GLY A 91 8.71 1.49 -5.49
C GLY A 91 7.98 2.84 -5.56
N ALA A 92 8.72 3.94 -5.63
CA ALA A 92 8.17 5.29 -5.79
C ALA A 92 7.44 5.47 -7.12
N ARG A 93 8.00 4.95 -8.22
CA ARG A 93 7.35 4.99 -9.53
C ARG A 93 6.03 4.20 -9.53
N ILE A 94 5.99 3.02 -8.92
CA ILE A 94 4.75 2.25 -8.78
C ILE A 94 3.74 2.99 -7.91
N ALA A 95 4.16 3.56 -6.77
CA ALA A 95 3.28 4.36 -5.93
C ALA A 95 2.65 5.54 -6.70
N GLN A 96 3.45 6.27 -7.50
CA GLN A 96 2.93 7.36 -8.33
C GLN A 96 1.92 6.88 -9.37
N ARG A 97 2.18 5.75 -10.04
CA ARG A 97 1.24 5.15 -11.01
C ARG A 97 -0.07 4.73 -10.34
N LEU A 98 0.00 4.11 -9.16
CA LEU A 98 -1.18 3.72 -8.39
C LEU A 98 -2.01 4.95 -8.01
N MET A 99 -1.37 6.00 -7.48
CA MET A 99 -2.07 7.25 -7.15
C MET A 99 -2.70 7.90 -8.38
N ALA A 100 -1.99 7.92 -9.52
CA ALA A 100 -2.50 8.48 -10.76
C ALA A 100 -3.73 7.72 -11.27
N ALA A 101 -3.69 6.38 -11.28
CA ALA A 101 -4.82 5.56 -11.72
C ALA A 101 -6.03 5.64 -10.78
N ILE A 102 -5.82 5.77 -9.48
CA ILE A 102 -6.93 5.98 -8.53
C ILE A 102 -7.56 7.36 -8.75
N ARG A 103 -6.77 8.38 -9.10
CA ARG A 103 -7.25 9.74 -9.32
C ARG A 103 -7.83 9.99 -10.72
N SER A 104 -7.38 9.26 -11.74
CA SER A 104 -7.67 9.57 -13.14
C SER A 104 -9.14 9.43 -13.48
N GLU A 105 -9.81 8.43 -12.93
CA GLU A 105 -11.21 8.13 -13.22
C GLU A 105 -12.03 8.12 -11.94
N PRO A 106 -13.21 8.75 -11.92
CA PRO A 106 -14.10 8.58 -10.78
C PRO A 106 -14.60 7.14 -10.69
N ILE A 107 -14.95 6.71 -9.48
CA ILE A 107 -15.53 5.38 -9.25
C ILE A 107 -17.05 5.52 -9.26
N THR A 108 -17.73 4.75 -10.11
CA THR A 108 -19.19 4.76 -10.20
C THR A 108 -19.81 3.61 -9.43
N SER A 109 -20.84 3.89 -8.63
CA SER A 109 -21.66 2.89 -7.94
C SER A 109 -23.14 3.22 -8.19
N GLY A 110 -23.73 2.60 -9.21
CA GLY A 110 -25.07 2.95 -9.68
C GLY A 110 -25.09 4.37 -10.24
N ALA A 111 -25.96 5.24 -9.69
CA ALA A 111 -26.04 6.65 -10.07
C ALA A 111 -25.01 7.56 -9.35
N LEU A 112 -24.23 7.01 -8.42
CA LEU A 112 -23.26 7.77 -7.63
C LEU A 112 -21.87 7.75 -8.27
N THR A 113 -21.16 8.88 -8.20
CA THR A 113 -19.82 9.07 -8.74
C THR A 113 -18.89 9.56 -7.62
N PHE A 114 -17.79 8.85 -7.37
CA PHE A 114 -16.85 9.15 -6.29
C PHE A 114 -15.48 9.56 -6.82
N HIS A 115 -15.01 10.73 -6.38
CA HIS A 115 -13.61 11.11 -6.52
C HIS A 115 -12.87 10.73 -5.24
N VAL A 116 -12.06 9.68 -5.32
CA VAL A 116 -11.29 9.17 -4.18
C VAL A 116 -9.85 9.65 -4.24
N GLN A 117 -9.27 9.87 -3.07
CA GLN A 117 -7.85 10.14 -2.90
C GLN A 117 -7.24 9.04 -2.03
N ALA A 118 -5.96 8.77 -2.22
CA ALA A 118 -5.24 7.78 -1.46
C ALA A 118 -3.83 8.29 -1.13
N SER A 119 -3.36 7.90 0.05
CA SER A 119 -2.01 8.15 0.54
C SER A 119 -1.20 6.87 0.47
N ILE A 120 0.05 6.93 -0.02
CA ILE A 120 0.94 5.76 -0.09
C ILE A 120 2.23 5.99 0.71
N GLY A 121 2.52 5.10 1.65
CA GLY A 121 3.81 5.00 2.34
C GLY A 121 4.71 3.94 1.71
N ILE A 122 6.02 4.19 1.68
CA ILE A 122 7.01 3.29 1.06
C ILE A 122 8.03 2.86 2.11
N ALA A 123 8.34 1.58 2.16
CA ALA A 123 9.40 1.01 2.98
C ALA A 123 10.20 0.05 2.11
N VAL A 124 11.52 0.08 2.20
CA VAL A 124 12.39 -0.67 1.28
C VAL A 124 13.45 -1.38 2.11
N ARG A 125 13.80 -2.58 1.67
CA ARG A 125 15.05 -3.23 1.99
C ARG A 125 16.10 -2.83 1.00
N GLN A 126 17.21 -2.34 1.50
CA GLN A 126 18.44 -2.25 0.74
C GLN A 126 19.50 -3.07 1.45
N ASP A 127 20.40 -3.67 0.68
CA ASP A 127 21.55 -4.40 1.22
C ASP A 127 22.40 -3.50 2.16
N ASP A 128 22.42 -2.20 1.87
CA ASP A 128 23.10 -1.15 2.66
C ASP A 128 22.46 -0.81 4.03
N ASP A 129 21.26 -1.31 4.36
CA ASP A 129 20.56 -0.95 5.61
C ASP A 129 21.22 -1.49 6.90
N ALA A 130 22.30 -2.27 6.78
CA ALA A 130 23.13 -2.68 7.92
C ALA A 130 23.83 -1.49 8.62
N ALA A 131 23.89 -0.29 8.01
CA ALA A 131 24.69 0.83 8.53
C ALA A 131 23.92 2.05 9.09
N ALA A 132 22.59 2.18 8.92
CA ALA A 132 21.92 3.46 9.17
C ALA A 132 20.59 3.36 9.94
N CYS A 133 20.64 3.19 11.26
CA CYS A 133 19.45 3.31 12.11
C CYS A 133 19.66 4.28 13.29
N ALA A 134 19.57 5.59 13.02
CA ALA A 134 19.37 6.63 14.04
C ALA A 134 18.49 7.78 13.52
N GLY A 135 17.27 7.94 14.07
CA GLY A 135 16.56 9.24 14.00
C GLY A 135 15.04 9.29 13.74
N ARG A 136 14.26 9.16 14.82
CA ARG A 136 13.11 10.02 15.27
C ARG A 136 11.79 10.26 14.46
N THR A 137 10.68 10.12 15.24
CA THR A 137 9.37 10.86 15.36
C THR A 137 8.11 10.72 14.47
N GLY A 138 7.11 9.97 14.97
CA GLY A 138 5.68 10.38 15.13
C GLY A 138 4.64 10.19 14.00
N GLY A 139 3.46 9.63 14.31
CA GLY A 139 2.19 9.84 13.57
C GLY A 139 1.54 8.62 12.90
N ALA A 140 1.73 8.46 11.58
CA ALA A 140 1.28 7.30 10.79
C ALA A 140 2.20 6.07 10.94
N ARG A 141 3.12 6.12 11.91
CA ARG A 141 4.19 5.15 12.11
C ARG A 141 3.74 3.85 12.77
N LYS A 142 2.69 3.82 13.60
CA LYS A 142 2.41 2.64 14.46
C LYS A 142 1.81 1.43 13.73
N ARG A 143 1.16 1.60 12.58
CA ARG A 143 0.62 0.48 11.77
C ARG A 143 1.62 -0.03 10.75
N ALA A 144 2.29 0.88 10.04
CA ALA A 144 3.47 0.56 9.25
C ALA A 144 4.57 -0.09 10.11
N ARG A 145 4.83 0.38 11.34
CA ARG A 145 5.73 -0.29 12.29
C ARG A 145 5.21 -1.61 12.84
N ARG A 146 3.92 -1.92 12.96
CA ARG A 146 3.58 -3.28 13.46
C ARG A 146 3.78 -4.37 12.42
N VAL A 147 3.78 -4.00 11.14
CA VAL A 147 4.12 -4.88 10.02
C VAL A 147 5.59 -4.78 9.63
N ALA A 148 6.20 -3.61 9.80
CA ALA A 148 7.59 -3.31 9.43
C ALA A 148 8.57 -3.17 10.62
N SER A 149 8.18 -3.14 11.89
CA SER A 149 9.13 -3.11 13.03
C SER A 149 9.86 -4.43 13.21
N SER A 150 9.45 -5.50 12.53
CA SER A 150 10.29 -6.68 12.40
C SER A 150 11.13 -6.69 11.11
N ALA A 151 11.07 -5.65 10.24
CA ALA A 151 11.68 -5.75 8.91
C ALA A 151 12.15 -4.45 8.20
N PHE A 152 11.48 -3.27 8.28
CA PHE A 152 11.80 -2.13 7.38
C PHE A 152 11.60 -0.72 7.93
N ALA A 153 12.56 0.17 7.63
CA ALA A 153 12.46 1.61 7.84
C ALA A 153 11.65 2.28 6.69
N ALA A 154 10.69 3.13 7.03
CA ALA A 154 9.77 3.76 6.08
C ALA A 154 10.23 5.18 5.69
N THR A 155 10.24 5.49 4.38
CA THR A 155 10.46 6.84 3.84
C THR A 155 9.18 7.35 3.15
N ARG A 156 8.88 8.64 3.31
CA ARG A 156 7.61 9.26 2.91
C ARG A 156 7.66 9.72 1.45
N CYS A 157 6.65 9.36 0.65
CA CYS A 157 6.28 10.10 -0.57
C CYS A 157 4.99 10.86 -0.26
N ARG A 158 5.04 12.20 -0.19
CA ARG A 158 3.85 13.06 -0.21
C ARG A 158 3.78 13.66 -1.60
N ALA A 159 2.62 13.57 -2.25
CA ALA A 159 2.35 14.38 -3.43
C ALA A 159 2.43 15.86 -3.02
N PHE A 160 3.44 16.55 -3.52
CA PHE A 160 3.61 17.98 -3.38
C PHE A 160 2.60 18.64 -4.33
N THR A 161 1.58 19.27 -3.77
CA THR A 161 0.78 20.26 -4.48
C THR A 161 1.66 21.50 -4.68
N GLY A 162 1.77 21.99 -5.91
CA GLY A 162 2.24 23.34 -6.15
C GLY A 162 1.89 23.82 -7.54
N PRO A 163 1.98 25.14 -7.76
CA PRO A 163 1.31 26.19 -6.99
C PRO A 163 -0.16 26.38 -7.40
#